data_AF-A0A4C1UNJ6-F1
#
_entry.id   AF-A0A4C1UNJ6-F1
#
_cell.length_a   1.000
_cell.length_b   1.000
_cell.length_c   1.000
_cell.angle_alpha   90.00
_cell.angle_beta   90.00
_cell.angle_gamma   90.00
#
_symmetry.space_group_name_H-M   'P 1'
#
loop_
_entity.id
_entity.type
_entity.pdbx_description
1 polymer ?
#
loop_
_entity_poly.entity_id
_entity_poly.type
_entity_poly.pdbx_seq_one_letter_code
_entity_poly.pdbx_strand_id
1 'polypeptide(L)'
;MLAESSNLNNNIEHRAVIKYFVKKRKTPKEIFENMVSVLQESAPSYTMVKKWARLFQQGQESCEDDPRPGHPVTVVTEENVRKIEKLVLADRRIKLWQIAEELQISKERDSRRNYTRAYEYEKNQCALGTKNANAV
;
A
#
# COMPACT_ATOMS: atom_id res chain seq x y z
N MET A 1 -13.33 -4.51 15.98
CA MET A 1 -12.91 -4.00 14.67
C MET A 1 -12.96 -5.13 13.65
N LEU A 2 -14.11 -5.34 12.98
CA LEU A 2 -14.35 -6.41 12.00
C LEU A 2 -15.28 -5.90 10.88
N ALA A 3 -14.91 -4.81 10.20
CA ALA A 3 -15.73 -4.23 9.13
C ALA A 3 -14.96 -3.96 7.82
N GLU A 4 -13.71 -4.41 7.71
CA GLU A 4 -12.87 -4.11 6.54
C GLU A 4 -12.89 -5.24 5.48
N SER A 5 -13.25 -6.46 5.86
CA SER A 5 -13.21 -7.63 4.96
C SER A 5 -14.45 -7.80 4.08
N SER A 6 -15.60 -7.21 4.42
CA SER A 6 -16.84 -7.31 3.62
C SER A 6 -16.90 -6.33 2.45
N ASN A 7 -16.14 -5.23 2.49
CA ASN A 7 -16.20 -4.16 1.49
C ASN A 7 -15.39 -4.45 0.21
N LEU A 8 -14.41 -5.35 0.26
CA LEU A 8 -13.54 -5.63 -0.88
C LEU A 8 -14.22 -6.54 -1.93
N ASN A 9 -14.94 -7.58 -1.47
CA ASN A 9 -15.63 -8.52 -2.38
C ASN A 9 -16.79 -7.85 -3.12
N ASN A 10 -17.54 -6.97 -2.44
CA ASN A 10 -18.67 -6.28 -3.02
C ASN A 10 -18.26 -5.35 -4.19
N ASN A 11 -17.04 -4.80 -4.14
CA ASN A 11 -16.53 -3.92 -5.20
C ASN A 11 -16.18 -4.67 -6.49
N ILE A 12 -15.65 -5.90 -6.40
CA ILE A 12 -15.32 -6.71 -7.59
C ILE A 12 -16.60 -7.14 -8.31
N GLU A 13 -17.62 -7.55 -7.56
CA GLU A 13 -18.93 -7.93 -8.11
C GLU A 13 -19.60 -6.77 -8.83
N HIS A 14 -19.63 -5.58 -8.21
CA HIS A 14 -20.14 -4.37 -8.86
C HIS A 14 -19.40 -4.04 -10.15
N ARG A 15 -18.07 -4.17 -10.17
CA ARG A 15 -17.25 -3.94 -11.37
C ARG A 15 -17.58 -4.95 -12.48
N ALA A 16 -17.81 -6.22 -12.15
CA ALA A 16 -18.22 -7.23 -13.13
C ALA A 16 -19.58 -6.89 -13.77
N VAL A 17 -20.55 -6.42 -12.98
CA VAL A 17 -21.85 -5.95 -13.48
C VAL A 17 -21.69 -4.74 -14.40
N ILE A 18 -20.87 -3.75 -14.01
CA ILE A 18 -20.57 -2.59 -14.85
C ILE A 18 -19.94 -3.04 -16.18
N LYS A 19 -18.98 -3.97 -16.15
CA LYS A 19 -18.33 -4.53 -17.34
C LYS A 19 -19.34 -5.17 -18.29
N TYR A 20 -20.28 -5.95 -17.75
CA TYR A 20 -21.36 -6.57 -18.51
C TYR A 20 -22.23 -5.52 -19.23
N PHE A 21 -22.63 -4.46 -18.52
CA PHE A 21 -23.45 -3.41 -19.13
C PHE A 21 -22.69 -2.54 -20.15
N VAL A 22 -21.40 -2.31 -19.94
CA VAL A 22 -20.55 -1.64 -20.95
C VAL A 22 -20.51 -2.46 -22.25
N LYS A 23 -20.41 -3.80 -22.15
CA LYS A 23 -20.51 -4.69 -23.34
C LYS A 23 -21.88 -4.60 -24.02
N LYS A 24 -22.95 -4.38 -23.24
CA LYS A 24 -24.31 -4.07 -23.76
C LYS A 24 -24.46 -2.63 -24.31
N ARG A 25 -23.38 -1.85 -24.38
CA ARG A 25 -23.37 -0.46 -24.88
C ARG A 25 -24.27 0.49 -24.09
N LYS A 26 -24.46 0.23 -22.79
CA LYS A 26 -25.19 1.12 -21.89
C LYS A 26 -24.35 2.29 -21.42
N THR A 27 -25.00 3.43 -21.22
CA THR A 27 -24.36 4.64 -20.69
C THR A 27 -24.15 4.50 -19.18
N PRO A 28 -23.12 5.14 -18.58
CA PRO A 28 -22.88 5.06 -17.14
C PRO A 28 -24.09 5.47 -16.27
N LYS A 29 -24.94 6.38 -16.78
CA LYS A 29 -26.17 6.79 -16.12
C LYS A 29 -27.19 5.66 -16.06
N GLU A 30 -27.48 5.00 -17.19
CA GLU A 30 -28.40 3.85 -17.22
C GLU A 30 -27.90 2.69 -16.35
N ILE A 31 -26.57 2.46 -16.32
CA ILE A 31 -25.96 1.43 -15.48
C ILE A 31 -26.20 1.74 -14.00
N PHE A 32 -25.94 2.97 -13.58
CA PHE A 32 -26.14 3.39 -12.20
C PHE A 32 -27.60 3.30 -11.78
N GLU A 33 -28.54 3.80 -12.59
CA GLU A 33 -29.98 3.72 -12.31
C GLU A 33 -30.43 2.26 -12.17
N ASN A 34 -29.95 1.38 -13.04
CA ASN A 34 -30.26 -0.05 -12.96
C ASN A 34 -29.70 -0.67 -11.67
N MET A 35 -28.42 -0.43 -11.35
CA MET A 35 -27.79 -0.98 -10.14
C MET A 35 -28.45 -0.46 -8.86
N VAL A 36 -28.82 0.82 -8.80
CA VAL A 36 -29.55 1.40 -7.66
C VAL A 36 -30.94 0.79 -7.53
N SER A 37 -31.65 0.55 -8.63
CA SER A 37 -32.99 -0.06 -8.59
C SER A 37 -33.00 -1.48 -8.00
N VAL A 38 -31.90 -2.24 -8.17
CA VAL A 38 -31.78 -3.62 -7.71
C VAL A 38 -31.12 -3.71 -6.33
N LEU A 39 -30.03 -2.97 -6.11
CA LEU A 39 -29.17 -3.10 -4.92
C LEU A 39 -29.47 -2.08 -3.82
N GLN A 40 -30.19 -1.00 -4.15
CA GLN A 40 -30.59 0.06 -3.21
C GLN A 40 -29.41 0.58 -2.38
N GLU A 41 -29.41 0.37 -1.06
CA GLU A 41 -28.35 0.82 -0.14
C GLU A 41 -26.99 0.18 -0.40
N SER A 42 -26.97 -1.00 -1.03
CA SER A 42 -25.73 -1.71 -1.38
C SER A 42 -25.15 -1.27 -2.73
N ALA A 43 -25.84 -0.38 -3.46
CA ALA A 43 -25.42 0.03 -4.79
C ALA A 43 -24.10 0.82 -4.78
N PRO A 44 -23.25 0.65 -5.80
CA PRO A 44 -22.04 1.45 -5.93
C PRO A 44 -22.36 2.92 -6.19
N SER A 45 -21.48 3.82 -5.75
CA SER A 45 -21.61 5.24 -6.05
C SER A 45 -21.53 5.51 -7.55
N TYR A 46 -22.22 6.56 -8.02
CA TYR A 46 -22.18 6.96 -9.42
C TYR A 46 -20.75 7.25 -9.92
N THR A 47 -19.91 7.84 -9.07
CA THR A 47 -18.49 8.11 -9.38
C THR A 47 -17.73 6.82 -9.68
N MET A 48 -17.98 5.75 -8.92
CA MET A 48 -17.35 4.45 -9.17
C MET A 48 -17.83 3.84 -10.49
N VAL A 49 -19.15 3.85 -10.75
CA VAL A 49 -19.73 3.38 -12.01
C VAL A 49 -19.11 4.11 -13.20
N LYS A 50 -19.02 5.45 -13.13
CA LYS A 50 -18.43 6.26 -14.20
C LYS A 50 -16.95 5.96 -14.43
N LYS A 51 -16.16 5.81 -13.35
CA LYS A 51 -14.74 5.47 -13.44
C LYS A 51 -14.54 4.13 -14.15
N TRP A 52 -15.21 3.08 -13.68
CA TRP A 52 -15.05 1.73 -14.22
C TRP A 52 -15.63 1.58 -15.62
N ALA A 53 -16.77 2.21 -15.91
CA ALA A 53 -17.32 2.21 -17.25
C ALA A 53 -16.35 2.81 -18.27
N ARG A 54 -15.66 3.91 -17.92
CA ARG A 54 -14.60 4.50 -18.74
C ARG A 54 -13.42 3.54 -18.94
N LEU A 55 -12.92 2.93 -17.87
CA LEU A 55 -11.80 1.98 -17.94
C LEU A 55 -12.12 0.80 -18.86
N PHE A 56 -13.30 0.20 -18.73
CA PHE A 56 -13.75 -0.89 -19.60
C PHE A 56 -13.94 -0.45 -21.05
N GLN A 57 -14.44 0.77 -21.29
CA GLN A 57 -14.51 1.35 -22.65
C GLN A 57 -13.11 1.56 -23.26
N GLN A 58 -12.10 1.83 -22.44
CA GLN A 58 -10.70 1.99 -22.85
C GLN A 58 -9.97 0.64 -23.03
N GLY A 59 -10.65 -0.49 -22.84
CA GLY A 59 -10.08 -1.82 -23.07
C GLY A 59 -9.54 -2.53 -21.84
N GLN A 60 -9.74 -1.99 -20.63
CA GLN A 60 -9.40 -2.72 -19.41
C GLN A 60 -10.23 -4.01 -19.30
N GLU A 61 -9.58 -5.14 -19.01
CA GLU A 61 -10.27 -6.43 -18.86
C GLU A 61 -10.41 -6.88 -17.40
N SER A 62 -9.49 -6.52 -16.52
CA SER A 62 -9.57 -6.93 -15.11
C SER A 62 -10.60 -6.13 -14.33
N CYS A 63 -11.33 -6.80 -13.43
CA CYS A 63 -12.16 -6.17 -12.40
C CYS A 63 -11.36 -5.87 -11.12
N GLU A 64 -10.15 -6.39 -11.02
CA GLU A 64 -9.25 -6.12 -9.91
C GLU A 64 -8.63 -4.74 -10.06
N ASP A 65 -8.27 -4.12 -8.93
CA ASP A 65 -7.45 -2.93 -8.97
C ASP A 65 -6.04 -3.31 -9.42
N ASP A 66 -5.39 -2.45 -10.20
CA ASP A 66 -3.98 -2.61 -10.50
C ASP A 66 -3.17 -2.67 -9.19
N PRO A 67 -2.03 -3.40 -9.18
CA PRO A 67 -1.14 -3.42 -8.05
C PRO A 67 -0.86 -1.99 -7.60
N ARG A 68 -1.37 -1.63 -6.43
CA ARG A 68 -1.20 -0.28 -5.93
C ARG A 68 0.29 -0.12 -5.69
N PRO A 69 0.98 0.84 -6.33
CA PRO A 69 2.36 1.10 -6.00
C PRO A 69 2.39 1.42 -4.50
N GLY A 70 2.98 0.49 -3.74
CA GLY A 70 3.23 0.70 -2.32
C GLY A 70 4.16 1.89 -2.15
N HIS A 71 4.17 2.44 -0.94
CA HIS A 71 5.26 3.34 -0.58
C HIS A 71 6.59 2.58 -0.76
N PRO A 72 7.58 3.12 -1.47
CA PRO A 72 8.86 2.45 -1.62
C PRO A 72 9.47 2.23 -0.24
N VAL A 73 9.48 0.98 0.24
CA VAL A 73 10.33 0.55 1.35
C VAL A 73 11.76 0.35 0.80
N THR A 74 12.26 1.35 0.07
CA THR A 74 13.63 1.36 -0.49
C THR A 74 14.68 1.63 0.57
N VAL A 75 14.25 1.99 1.78
CA VAL A 75 15.12 2.44 2.86
C VAL A 75 15.68 1.29 3.70
N VAL A 76 14.97 0.16 3.80
CA VAL A 76 15.35 -0.99 4.64
C VAL A 76 15.92 -2.13 3.77
N THR A 77 16.98 -1.84 3.02
CA THR A 77 17.79 -2.89 2.41
C THR A 77 18.74 -3.46 3.46
N GLU A 78 19.11 -4.75 3.36
CA GLU A 78 20.12 -5.34 4.27
C GLU A 78 21.43 -4.56 4.24
N GLU A 79 21.80 -3.98 3.10
CA GLU A 79 22.98 -3.13 2.97
C GLU A 79 22.87 -1.86 3.83
N ASN A 80 21.72 -1.19 3.80
CA ASN A 80 21.48 -0.01 4.62
C ASN A 80 21.45 -0.37 6.10
N VAL A 81 20.89 -1.52 6.47
CA VAL A 81 20.91 -2.02 7.86
C VAL A 81 22.35 -2.22 8.33
N ARG A 82 23.18 -2.95 7.58
CA ARG A 82 24.60 -3.18 7.94
C ARG A 82 25.41 -1.87 8.03
N LYS A 83 25.08 -0.87 7.21
CA LYS A 83 25.72 0.46 7.28
C LYS A 83 25.29 1.21 8.55
N ILE A 84 24.00 1.16 8.90
CA ILE A 84 23.48 1.75 10.15
C ILE A 84 24.13 1.08 11.36
N GLU A 85 24.20 -0.25 11.42
CA GLU A 85 24.84 -1.00 12.49
C GLU A 85 26.29 -0.53 12.71
N LYS A 86 27.08 -0.41 11.63
CA LYS A 86 28.47 0.07 11.70
C LYS A 86 28.57 1.49 12.24
N LEU A 87 27.69 2.40 11.79
CA LEU A 87 27.67 3.79 12.23
C LEU A 87 27.30 3.92 13.71
N VAL A 88 26.32 3.14 14.17
CA VAL A 88 25.87 3.13 15.58
C VAL A 88 26.91 2.49 16.50
N LEU A 89 27.60 1.43 16.04
CA LEU A 89 28.71 0.81 16.78
C LEU A 89 29.93 1.73 16.89
N ALA A 90 30.20 2.52 15.85
CA ALA A 90 31.30 3.50 15.84
C ALA A 90 31.03 4.71 16.74
N ASP A 91 29.80 5.24 16.70
CA ASP A 91 29.36 6.32 17.58
C ASP A 91 27.93 6.11 18.07
N ARG A 92 27.80 5.70 19.33
CA ARG A 92 26.50 5.49 19.97
C ARG A 92 25.68 6.79 20.15
N ARG A 93 26.29 7.97 19.95
CA ARG A 93 25.64 9.28 20.01
C ARG A 93 25.31 9.87 18.64
N ILE A 94 25.50 9.11 17.56
CA ILE A 94 25.22 9.57 16.20
C ILE A 94 23.77 10.04 16.04
N LYS A 95 23.59 11.19 15.38
CA LYS A 95 22.27 11.76 15.15
C LYS A 95 21.66 11.20 13.86
N LEU A 96 20.34 11.03 13.87
CA LEU A 96 19.57 10.48 12.75
C LEU A 96 19.82 11.16 11.40
N TRP A 97 20.08 12.47 11.40
CA TRP A 97 20.34 13.22 10.16
C TRP A 97 21.71 12.91 9.55
N GLN A 98 22.71 12.53 10.38
CA GLN A 98 24.04 12.15 9.91
C GLN A 98 23.99 10.78 9.22
N ILE A 99 23.22 9.83 9.79
CA ILE A 99 22.97 8.54 9.17
C ILE A 99 22.26 8.72 7.81
N ALA A 100 21.27 9.60 7.73
CA ALA A 100 20.54 9.86 6.48
C ALA A 100 21.42 10.47 5.38
N GLU A 101 22.37 11.33 5.77
CA GLU A 101 23.36 11.92 4.86
C GLU A 101 24.33 10.85 4.34
N GLU A 102 24.84 9.99 5.21
CA GLU A 102 25.75 8.88 4.85
C GLU A 102 25.09 7.86 3.92
N LEU A 103 23.81 7.57 4.12
CA LEU A 103 23.05 6.64 3.28
C LEU A 103 22.48 7.28 2.01
N GLN A 104 22.71 8.57 1.78
CA GLN A 104 22.15 9.36 0.67
C GLN A 104 20.63 9.24 0.53
N ILE A 105 19.90 9.17 1.65
CA ILE A 105 18.44 9.00 1.63
C ILE A 105 17.74 10.34 1.86
N SER A 106 16.70 10.58 1.07
CA SER A 106 15.94 11.84 1.08
C SER A 106 15.40 12.18 2.49
N LYS A 107 15.41 13.48 2.82
CA LYS A 107 14.90 14.05 4.09
C LYS A 107 13.37 14.03 4.23
N GLU A 108 12.65 13.36 3.32
CA GLU A 108 11.18 13.31 3.39
C GLU A 108 10.68 12.75 4.73
N ARG A 109 9.59 13.34 5.22
CA ARG A 109 9.00 13.03 6.54
C ARG A 109 8.67 11.55 6.72
N ASP A 110 8.30 10.86 5.65
CA ASP A 110 7.88 9.45 5.68
C ASP A 110 9.06 8.48 5.88
N SER A 111 10.23 8.83 5.36
CA SER A 111 11.48 8.09 5.61
C SER A 111 11.84 8.09 7.10
N ARG A 112 11.54 9.20 7.81
CA ARG A 112 11.83 9.39 9.24
C ARG A 112 11.24 8.29 10.15
N ARG A 113 10.03 7.83 9.84
CA ARG A 113 9.29 6.86 10.66
C ARG A 113 9.85 5.43 10.51
N ASN A 114 10.39 5.10 9.34
CA ASN A 114 11.01 3.80 9.08
C ASN A 114 12.40 3.70 9.76
N TYR A 115 13.17 4.80 9.82
CA TYR A 115 14.46 4.82 10.52
C TYR A 115 14.35 4.66 12.03
N THR A 116 13.37 5.33 12.66
CA THR A 116 13.17 5.21 14.10
C THR A 116 12.85 3.77 14.48
N ARG A 117 12.06 3.07 13.66
CA ARG A 117 11.76 1.63 13.87
C ARG A 117 12.99 0.73 13.72
N ALA A 118 13.85 0.97 12.71
CA ALA A 118 15.07 0.19 12.52
C ALA A 118 16.09 0.41 13.67
N TYR A 119 16.30 1.67 14.04
CA TYR A 119 17.17 2.04 15.16
C TYR A 119 16.65 1.53 16.52
N GLU A 120 15.34 1.57 16.74
CA GLU A 120 14.71 1.01 17.95
C GLU A 120 14.79 -0.53 17.98
N TYR A 121 14.67 -1.21 16.83
CA TYR A 121 14.83 -2.67 16.74
C TYR A 121 16.23 -3.11 17.17
N GLU A 122 17.30 -2.48 16.67
CA GLU A 122 18.69 -2.77 17.06
C GLU A 122 18.97 -2.44 18.53
N LYS A 123 18.52 -1.28 19.01
CA LYS A 123 18.71 -0.89 20.41
C LYS A 123 18.04 -1.88 21.37
N ASN A 124 16.87 -2.41 20.99
CA ASN A 124 16.14 -3.41 21.77
C ASN A 124 16.77 -4.81 21.68
N GLN A 125 17.33 -5.21 20.53
CA GLN A 125 18.10 -6.46 20.38
C GLN A 125 19.36 -6.45 21.26
N CYS A 126 20.12 -5.35 21.25
CA CYS A 126 21.32 -5.20 22.07
C CYS A 126 21.03 -5.17 23.59
N ALA A 127 19.81 -4.78 23.99
CA ALA A 127 19.36 -4.78 25.39
C ALA A 127 18.83 -6.14 25.86
N LEU A 128 18.41 -7.03 24.94
CA LEU A 128 17.82 -8.33 25.26
C LEU A 128 18.81 -9.50 25.25
N GLY A 129 20.11 -9.26 24.99
CA GLY A 129 21.15 -10.30 25.06
C GLY A 129 20.91 -11.50 24.11
N THR A 130 20.06 -11.34 23.10
CA THR A 130 19.75 -12.40 22.14
C THR A 130 20.83 -12.44 21.07
N LYS A 131 21.90 -13.20 21.34
CA LYS A 131 22.74 -13.73 20.27
C LYS A 131 21.85 -14.62 19.41
N ASN A 132 21.43 -14.14 18.24
CA ASN A 132 20.71 -14.99 17.32
C ASN A 132 21.70 -15.96 16.68
N ALA A 133 21.76 -17.15 17.27
CA ALA A 133 22.28 -18.34 16.62
C ALA A 133 21.39 -18.63 15.41
N ASN A 134 21.88 -18.37 14.21
CA ASN A 134 21.53 -19.15 13.02
C ASN A 134 22.67 -19.06 12.02
N ALA A 135 23.42 -20.16 11.98
CA ALA A 135 24.29 -20.55 10.89
C ALA A 135 23.45 -20.87 9.64
N VAL A 136 23.94 -20.47 8.46
CA VAL A 136 24.58 -21.38 7.48
C VAL A 136 25.76 -20.63 6.87
#